data_AF-A0A2S8HYA8-F1
#
_entry.id   AF-A0A2S8HYA8-F1
#
_cell.length_a   1.000
_cell.length_b   1.000
_cell.length_c   1.000
_cell.angle_alpha   90.00
_cell.angle_beta   90.00
_cell.angle_gamma   90.00
#
_symmetry.space_group_name_H-M   'P 1'
#
loop_
_entity.id
_entity.type
_entity.pdbx_description
1 polymer ?
#
loop_
_entity_poly.entity_id
_entity_poly.type
_entity_poly.pdbx_seq_one_letter_code
_entity_poly.pdbx_strand_id
1 'polypeptide(L)'
;MQTLDFRLANGAIVRTVLKPQPDASRTQVAHVDLDYTNAGSAWLMPVARQAQPLTVFQAGVLAYQIAQHEAQQAGGICIDEAKLEGEEFLEVADVEQITGNSMPVTKF
;
A
#
# COMPACT_ATOMS: atom_id res chain seq x y z
N MET A 1 0.09 2.98 12.68
CA MET A 1 0.38 2.12 11.52
C MET A 1 -0.83 2.16 10.61
N GLN A 2 -0.63 2.19 9.31
CA GLN A 2 -1.72 2.16 8.33
C GLN A 2 -1.53 0.97 7.39
N THR A 3 -2.63 0.35 6.97
CA THR A 3 -2.64 -0.78 6.05
C THR A 3 -3.39 -0.38 4.80
N LEU A 4 -2.85 -0.74 3.64
CA LEU A 4 -3.52 -0.62 2.35
C LEU A 4 -3.56 -2.01 1.70
N ASP A 5 -4.76 -2.56 1.60
CA ASP A 5 -5.03 -3.87 1.02
C ASP A 5 -5.59 -3.70 -0.38
N PHE A 6 -5.00 -4.43 -1.34
CA PHE A 6 -5.52 -4.53 -2.69
C PHE A 6 -6.09 -5.92 -2.91
N ARG A 7 -7.39 -6.00 -3.17
CA ARG A 7 -8.07 -7.25 -3.49
C ARG A 7 -7.95 -7.49 -4.99
N LEU A 8 -7.47 -8.68 -5.34
CA LEU A 8 -7.44 -9.16 -6.71
C LEU A 8 -8.78 -9.83 -7.04
N ALA A 9 -9.16 -9.84 -8.32
CA ALA A 9 -10.43 -10.44 -8.76
C ALA A 9 -10.57 -11.95 -8.47
N ASN A 10 -9.47 -12.65 -8.17
CA ASN A 10 -9.48 -14.05 -7.72
C ASN A 10 -9.65 -14.20 -6.18
N GLY A 11 -9.83 -13.12 -5.45
CA GLY A 11 -9.97 -13.10 -4.00
C GLY A 11 -8.65 -13.06 -3.21
N ALA A 12 -7.49 -13.12 -3.88
CA ALA A 12 -6.21 -12.90 -3.22
C ALA A 12 -6.08 -11.46 -2.75
N ILE A 13 -5.33 -11.25 -1.66
CA ILE A 13 -5.08 -9.93 -1.10
C ILE A 13 -3.58 -9.67 -1.11
N VAL A 14 -3.20 -8.54 -1.70
CA VAL A 14 -1.87 -7.94 -1.55
C VAL A 14 -1.99 -6.89 -0.47
N ARG A 15 -1.48 -7.19 0.72
CA ARG A 15 -1.49 -6.30 1.86
C ARG A 15 -0.21 -5.49 1.89
N THR A 16 -0.31 -4.19 2.07
CA THR A 16 0.83 -3.31 2.32
C THR A 16 0.70 -2.60 3.66
N VAL A 17 1.79 -2.49 4.40
CA VAL A 17 1.81 -1.92 5.75
C VAL A 17 2.77 -0.73 5.77
N LEU A 18 2.21 0.44 6.05
CA LEU A 18 2.92 1.71 6.16
C LEU A 18 3.28 1.95 7.64
N LYS A 19 4.58 1.97 7.93
CA LYS A 19 5.11 2.17 9.28
C LYS A 19 5.64 3.60 9.39
N PRO A 20 5.05 4.45 10.25
CA PRO A 20 5.48 5.84 10.36
C PRO A 20 6.93 5.93 10.86
N GLN A 21 7.71 6.74 10.16
CA GLN A 21 9.04 7.16 10.58
C GLN A 21 8.97 8.63 11.00
N PRO A 22 9.12 8.90 12.30
CA PRO A 22 9.05 10.26 12.79
C PRO A 22 10.27 11.06 12.29
N ASP A 23 10.10 12.37 12.17
CA ASP A 23 11.18 13.29 11.83
C ASP A 23 12.31 13.28 12.89
N ALA A 24 13.43 13.95 12.59
CA ALA A 24 14.59 14.00 13.50
C ALA A 24 14.24 14.55 14.90
N SER A 25 13.21 15.40 15.01
CA SER A 25 12.67 15.95 16.26
C SER A 25 11.65 15.04 16.96
N ARG A 26 11.30 13.90 16.36
CA ARG A 26 10.28 12.95 16.82
C ARG A 26 8.88 13.56 17.00
N THR A 27 8.58 14.61 16.25
CA THR A 27 7.39 15.45 16.41
C THR A 27 6.32 15.18 15.36
N GLN A 28 6.71 14.80 14.14
CA GLN A 28 5.78 14.58 13.03
C GLN A 28 6.17 13.36 12.21
N VAL A 29 5.19 12.72 11.56
CA VAL A 29 5.46 11.65 10.59
C VAL A 29 5.91 12.31 9.28
N ALA A 30 7.21 12.21 8.98
CA ALA A 30 7.76 12.76 7.75
C ALA A 30 7.81 11.73 6.63
N HIS A 31 8.04 10.46 6.98
CA HIS A 31 8.23 9.37 6.03
C HIS A 31 7.60 8.07 6.55
N VAL A 32 7.56 7.04 5.70
CA VAL A 32 7.13 5.70 6.11
C VAL A 32 8.04 4.61 5.53
N ASP A 33 8.24 3.54 6.31
CA ASP A 33 8.73 2.27 5.78
C ASP A 33 7.54 1.47 5.23
N LEU A 34 7.82 0.53 4.31
CA LEU A 34 6.81 -0.28 3.66
C LEU A 34 7.18 -1.77 3.70
N ASP A 35 6.25 -2.58 4.21
CA ASP A 35 6.23 -4.03 4.03
C ASP A 35 5.02 -4.43 3.17
N TYR A 36 5.08 -5.57 2.51
CA TYR A 36 3.98 -6.08 1.70
C TYR A 36 3.86 -7.61 1.72
N THR A 37 2.71 -8.15 1.32
CA THR A 37 2.53 -9.59 1.05
C THR A 37 2.50 -9.87 -0.44
N ASN A 38 3.04 -11.01 -0.87
CA ASN A 38 2.83 -11.51 -2.24
C ASN A 38 1.39 -12.02 -2.41
N ALA A 39 0.90 -12.09 -3.64
CA ALA A 39 -0.40 -12.70 -3.93
C ALA A 39 -0.38 -14.19 -3.52
N GLY A 40 -1.26 -14.56 -2.58
CA GLY A 40 -1.36 -15.93 -2.07
C GLY A 40 -0.42 -16.27 -0.90
N SER A 41 0.30 -15.28 -0.36
CA SER A 41 1.08 -15.41 0.87
C SER A 41 0.53 -14.48 1.96
N ALA A 42 0.58 -14.93 3.21
CA ALA A 42 0.30 -14.08 4.38
C ALA A 42 1.58 -13.48 5.00
N TRP A 43 2.75 -13.80 4.47
CA TRP A 43 4.03 -13.33 5.00
C TRP A 43 4.34 -11.93 4.52
N LEU A 44 4.55 -11.01 5.48
CA LEU A 44 5.03 -9.67 5.20
C LEU A 44 6.52 -9.70 4.85
N MET A 45 6.84 -9.06 3.73
CA MET A 45 8.17 -8.92 3.18
C MET A 45 8.53 -7.43 3.17
N PRO A 46 9.74 -7.04 3.64
CA PRO A 46 10.18 -5.66 3.54
C PRO A 46 10.47 -5.30 2.08
N VAL A 47 10.22 -4.05 1.70
CA VAL A 47 10.71 -3.55 0.41
C VAL A 47 12.23 -3.38 0.47
N ALA A 48 12.96 -4.15 -0.36
CA ALA A 48 14.42 -4.12 -0.38
C ALA A 48 14.96 -2.77 -0.88
N ARG A 49 15.89 -2.17 -0.12
CA ARG A 49 16.64 -0.94 -0.46
C ARG A 49 15.76 0.27 -0.78
N GLN A 50 15.02 0.78 0.19
CA GLN A 50 14.57 2.18 0.15
C GLN A 50 15.81 3.09 0.29
N ALA A 51 16.38 3.54 -0.84
CA ALA A 51 17.57 4.38 -0.85
C ALA A 51 17.32 5.77 -0.25
N GLN A 52 16.05 6.19 -0.21
CA GLN A 52 15.57 7.39 0.46
C GLN A 52 14.25 7.08 1.17
N PRO A 53 13.99 7.70 2.33
CA PRO A 53 12.69 7.61 3.00
C PRO A 53 11.56 8.08 2.07
N LEU A 54 10.44 7.34 2.01
CA LEU A 54 9.31 7.69 1.16
C LEU A 54 8.36 8.62 1.89
N THR A 55 7.85 9.65 1.22
CA THR A 55 6.67 10.35 1.73
C THR A 55 5.48 9.40 1.77
N VAL A 56 4.48 9.72 2.59
CA VAL A 56 3.27 8.91 2.74
C VAL A 56 2.61 8.63 1.37
N PHE A 57 2.48 9.65 0.52
CA PHE A 57 1.92 9.49 -0.82
C PHE A 57 2.78 8.61 -1.73
N GLN A 58 4.11 8.78 -1.70
CA GLN A 58 5.03 7.94 -2.49
C GLN A 58 4.96 6.46 -2.07
N ALA A 59 4.80 6.20 -0.76
CA ALA A 59 4.60 4.85 -0.26
C ALA A 59 3.28 4.25 -0.73
N GLY A 60 2.21 5.05 -0.78
CA GLY A 60 0.93 4.64 -1.39
C GLY A 60 1.06 4.29 -2.88
N VAL A 61 1.78 5.11 -3.65
CA VAL A 61 2.08 4.82 -5.08
C VAL A 61 2.84 3.51 -5.21
N LEU A 62 3.87 3.30 -4.40
CA LEU A 62 4.67 2.07 -4.42
C LEU A 62 3.83 0.85 -4.04
N ALA A 63 2.96 0.98 -3.03
CA ALA A 63 2.04 -0.07 -2.62
C ALA A 63 1.15 -0.53 -3.79
N TYR A 64 0.60 0.42 -4.54
CA TYR A 64 -0.22 0.12 -5.71
C TYR A 64 0.58 -0.56 -6.83
N GLN A 65 1.81 -0.09 -7.10
CA GLN A 65 2.70 -0.73 -8.08
C GLN A 65 3.05 -2.17 -7.72
N ILE A 66 3.28 -2.46 -6.44
CA ILE A 66 3.50 -3.81 -5.93
C ILE A 66 2.25 -4.67 -6.20
N ALA A 67 1.06 -4.18 -5.84
CA ALA A 67 -0.18 -4.91 -6.10
C ALA A 67 -0.40 -5.18 -7.60
N GLN A 68 -0.12 -4.21 -8.48
CA GLN A 68 -0.20 -4.42 -9.92
C GLN A 68 0.79 -5.49 -10.41
N HIS A 69 2.02 -5.48 -9.87
CA HIS A 69 3.02 -6.48 -10.20
C HIS A 69 2.57 -7.89 -9.79
N GLU A 70 2.10 -8.06 -8.57
CA GLU A 70 1.59 -9.32 -8.05
C GLU A 70 0.36 -9.82 -8.83
N ALA A 71 -0.53 -8.91 -9.20
CA ALA A 71 -1.70 -9.24 -10.03
C ALA A 71 -1.29 -9.72 -11.44
N GLN A 72 -0.25 -9.12 -12.01
CA GLN A 72 0.34 -9.57 -13.27
C GLN A 72 0.99 -10.96 -13.14
N GLN A 73 1.75 -11.21 -12.07
CA GLN A 73 2.37 -12.53 -11.80
C GLN A 73 1.32 -13.62 -11.55
N ALA A 74 0.17 -13.27 -10.96
CA ALA A 74 -0.95 -14.18 -10.72
C ALA A 74 -1.76 -14.53 -11.99
N GLY A 75 -1.25 -14.20 -13.19
CA GLY A 75 -1.91 -14.52 -14.46
C GLY A 75 -2.63 -13.34 -15.10
N GLY A 76 -2.19 -12.10 -14.86
CA GLY A 76 -2.79 -10.89 -15.43
C GLY A 76 -4.17 -10.56 -14.83
N ILE A 77 -4.35 -10.86 -13.56
CA ILE A 77 -5.61 -10.63 -12.84
C ILE A 77 -5.73 -9.14 -12.52
N CYS A 78 -6.94 -8.60 -12.54
CA CYS A 78 -7.17 -7.20 -12.18
C CYS A 78 -7.30 -7.02 -10.66
N ILE A 79 -6.94 -5.83 -10.17
CA ILE A 79 -7.30 -5.36 -8.83
C ILE A 79 -8.72 -4.82 -8.91
N ASP A 80 -9.62 -5.28 -8.04
CA ASP A 80 -11.04 -4.90 -8.08
C ASP A 80 -11.49 -4.05 -6.88
N GLU A 81 -10.66 -3.92 -5.84
CA GLU A 81 -10.92 -3.10 -4.66
C GLU A 81 -9.63 -2.72 -3.94
N ALA A 82 -9.58 -1.49 -3.40
CA ALA A 82 -8.59 -1.07 -2.43
C ALA A 82 -9.26 -0.82 -1.06
N LYS A 83 -8.64 -1.27 0.03
CA LYS A 83 -9.12 -1.07 1.40
C LYS A 83 -8.06 -0.37 2.25
N LEU A 84 -8.49 0.64 2.97
CA LEU A 84 -7.65 1.45 3.83
C LEU A 84 -8.05 1.22 5.30
N GLU A 85 -7.08 0.84 6.13
CA GLU A 85 -7.30 0.58 7.57
C GLU A 85 -6.20 1.23 8.43
N GLY A 86 -6.53 1.61 9.66
CA GLY A 86 -5.58 2.10 10.65
C GLY A 86 -5.44 3.63 10.70
N GLU A 87 -4.26 4.12 11.08
CA GLU A 87 -3.97 5.56 11.24
C GLU A 87 -4.20 6.33 9.93
N GLU A 88 -4.60 7.59 10.00
CA GLU A 88 -4.97 8.42 8.84
C GLU A 88 -3.76 9.14 8.23
N PHE A 89 -2.78 8.39 7.70
CA PHE A 89 -1.67 9.00 6.97
C PHE A 89 -2.05 9.30 5.51
N LEU A 90 -2.60 8.31 4.83
CA LEU A 90 -3.32 8.46 3.58
C LEU A 90 -4.81 8.63 3.88
N GLU A 91 -5.48 9.48 3.11
CA GLU A 91 -6.93 9.56 3.05
C GLU A 91 -7.48 8.80 1.84
N VAL A 92 -8.79 8.59 1.81
CA VAL A 92 -9.48 7.94 0.67
C VAL A 92 -9.16 8.67 -0.63
N ALA A 93 -9.19 10.01 -0.62
CA ALA A 93 -8.89 10.83 -1.79
C ALA A 93 -7.46 10.62 -2.31
N ASP A 94 -6.49 10.41 -1.42
CA ASP A 94 -5.11 10.11 -1.82
C ASP A 94 -5.04 8.77 -2.56
N VAL A 95 -5.72 7.74 -2.03
CA VAL A 95 -5.75 6.40 -2.62
C VAL A 95 -6.51 6.39 -3.96
N GLU A 96 -7.60 7.14 -4.06
CA GLU A 96 -8.32 7.36 -5.33
C GLU A 96 -7.41 8.01 -6.37
N GLN A 97 -6.64 9.03 -5.98
CA GLN A 97 -5.66 9.66 -6.85
C GLN A 97 -4.54 8.68 -7.26
N ILE A 98 -3.99 7.92 -6.31
CA ILE A 98 -2.93 6.92 -6.55
C ILE A 98 -3.38 5.86 -7.56
N THR A 99 -4.61 5.37 -7.40
CA THR A 99 -5.19 4.31 -8.24
C THR A 99 -5.81 4.84 -9.53
N GLY A 100 -5.79 6.16 -9.76
CA GLY A 100 -6.40 6.79 -10.92
C GLY A 100 -7.92 6.58 -11.00
N ASN A 101 -8.60 6.41 -9.86
CA ASN A 101 -10.03 6.10 -9.75
C ASN A 101 -10.46 4.80 -10.48
N SER A 102 -9.53 3.85 -10.66
CA SER A 102 -9.80 2.64 -11.44
C SER A 102 -10.50 1.52 -10.66
N MET A 103 -10.60 1.64 -9.33
CA MET A 103 -11.30 0.71 -8.45
C MET A 103 -11.94 1.45 -7.27
N PRO A 104 -12.98 0.88 -6.63
CA PRO A 104 -13.51 1.42 -5.39
C PRO A 104 -12.46 1.39 -4.27
N VAL A 105 -12.46 2.46 -3.47
CA VAL A 105 -11.66 2.56 -2.25
C VAL A 105 -12.62 2.55 -1.05
N THR A 106 -12.41 1.64 -0.11
CA THR A 106 -13.18 1.58 1.15
C THR A 106 -12.27 1.82 2.35
N LYS A 107 -12.83 2.42 3.41
CA LYS A 107 -12.10 2.73 4.66
C LYS A 107 -12.83 2.12 5.86
N PHE A 108 -12.07 1.55 6.80
CA PHE A 108 -12.57 0.90 8.02
C PHE A 108 -11.89 1.42 9.28
#